data_AF-A0A261G597-F1
#
_entry.id   AF-A0A261G597-F1
#
_cell.length_a   1.000
_cell.length_b   1.000
_cell.length_c   1.000
_cell.angle_alpha   90.00
_cell.angle_beta   90.00
_cell.angle_gamma   90.00
#
_symmetry.space_group_name_H-M   'P 1'
#
loop_
_entity.id
_entity.type
_entity.pdbx_description
1 polymer ?
#
loop_
_entity_poly.entity_id
_entity_poly.type
_entity_poly.pdbx_seq_one_letter_code
_entity_poly.pdbx_strand_id
1 'polypeptide(L)' 'MELRYDTASTAFATQLATKEWHRQLGGDTIADAILDRIVHNTIWIDTGEYNMRQRHGQTMLDN' A
#
# COMPACT_ATOMS: atom_id res chain seq x y z
N MET A 1 -0.89 -13.71 7.30
CA MET A 1 -1.08 -12.53 8.18
C MET A 1 -1.13 -12.91 9.64
N GLU A 2 -1.85 -13.97 10.02
CA GLU A 2 -1.96 -14.42 11.42
C GLU A 2 -0.60 -14.71 12.10
N LEU A 3 0.34 -15.33 11.39
CA LEU A 3 1.69 -15.62 11.90
C LEU A 3 2.61 -14.39 12.11
N ARG A 4 2.19 -13.18 11.71
CA ARG A 4 3.00 -11.94 11.81
C ARG A 4 2.35 -10.87 12.67
N TYR A 5 1.14 -11.12 13.15
CA TYR A 5 0.42 -10.17 13.99
C TYR A 5 1.19 -10.00 15.31
N ASP A 6 1.52 -8.76 15.65
CA ASP A 6 2.28 -8.36 16.85
C ASP A 6 3.69 -8.95 17.01
N THR A 7 4.25 -9.55 15.95
CA THR A 7 5.58 -10.18 15.97
C THR A 7 6.61 -9.48 15.08
N ALA A 8 6.17 -8.80 14.01
CA ALA A 8 7.03 -7.99 13.16
C ALA A 8 6.23 -6.97 12.34
N SER A 9 6.83 -5.80 12.06
CA SER A 9 6.24 -4.80 11.16
C SER A 9 6.05 -5.36 9.75
N THR A 10 4.93 -5.00 9.11
CA THR A 10 4.62 -5.37 7.73
C THR A 10 4.40 -4.10 6.91
N ALA A 11 5.10 -3.95 5.79
CA ALA A 11 4.94 -2.82 4.89
C ALA A 11 4.09 -3.21 3.68
N PHE A 12 3.10 -2.39 3.35
CA PHE A 12 2.29 -2.51 2.14
C PHE A 12 2.56 -1.33 1.21
N ALA A 13 2.73 -1.61 -0.08
CA ALA A 13 2.87 -0.60 -1.12
C ALA A 13 1.81 -0.86 -2.19
N THR A 14 0.94 0.11 -2.42
CA THR A 14 -0.20 -0.04 -3.32
C THR A 14 -0.41 1.24 -4.12
N GLN A 15 -0.88 1.09 -5.36
CA GLN A 15 -1.26 2.20 -6.23
C GLN A 15 -2.74 2.61 -6.07
N LEU A 16 -3.48 1.88 -5.23
CA LEU A 16 -4.90 2.09 -4.99
C LEU A 16 -5.09 2.82 -3.66
N ALA A 17 -5.97 3.83 -3.66
CA ALA A 17 -6.38 4.50 -2.44
C ALA A 17 -7.04 3.50 -1.47
N THR A 18 -6.81 3.66 -0.16
CA THR A 18 -7.31 2.74 0.87
C THR A 18 -8.82 2.51 0.81
N LYS A 19 -9.59 3.55 0.46
CA LYS A 19 -11.05 3.48 0.27
C LYS A 19 -11.51 2.45 -0.77
N GLU A 20 -10.63 2.09 -1.69
CA GLU A 20 -10.91 1.17 -2.78
C GLU A 20 -10.65 -0.29 -2.36
N TRP A 21 -9.87 -0.51 -1.30
CA TRP A 21 -9.42 -1.84 -0.91
C TRP A 21 -10.58 -2.74 -0.48
N HIS A 22 -11.58 -2.22 0.23
CA HIS A 22 -12.73 -3.01 0.65
C HIS A 22 -13.46 -3.63 -0.54
N ARG A 23 -13.70 -2.82 -1.59
CA ARG A 23 -14.32 -3.28 -2.84
C ARG A 23 -13.44 -4.30 -3.57
N GLN A 24 -12.14 -4.05 -3.65
CA GLN A 24 -11.18 -4.92 -4.35
C GLN A 24 -10.99 -6.28 -3.65
N LEU A 25 -11.19 -6.33 -2.34
CA LEU A 25 -11.15 -7.55 -1.53
C LEU A 25 -12.46 -8.35 -1.57
N GLY A 26 -13.46 -7.92 -2.35
CA GLY A 26 -14.74 -8.61 -2.52
C GLY A 26 -15.88 -8.09 -1.64
N GLY A 27 -15.60 -7.11 -0.76
CA GLY A 27 -16.60 -6.32 -0.04
C GLY A 27 -17.47 -7.05 0.98
N ASP A 28 -17.11 -8.29 1.33
CA ASP A 28 -17.80 -9.10 2.34
C ASP A 28 -17.04 -9.03 3.69
N THR A 29 -17.60 -9.64 4.73
CA THR A 29 -17.11 -9.69 6.11
C THR A 29 -15.61 -10.05 6.22
N ILE A 30 -15.10 -10.85 5.27
CA ILE A 30 -13.67 -11.21 5.21
C ILE A 30 -12.80 -10.00 4.82
N ALA A 31 -13.28 -9.14 3.92
CA ALA A 31 -12.59 -7.91 3.54
C ALA A 31 -12.47 -6.96 4.74
N ASP A 32 -13.53 -6.80 5.52
CA ASP A 32 -13.51 -6.02 6.76
C ASP A 32 -12.50 -6.59 7.76
N ALA A 33 -12.52 -7.91 8.01
CA ALA A 33 -11.59 -8.55 8.94
C ALA A 33 -10.11 -8.44 8.52
N ILE A 34 -9.83 -8.40 7.20
CA ILE A 34 -8.48 -8.16 6.67
C ILE A 34 -8.10 -6.70 6.85
N LEU A 35 -9.00 -5.76 6.50
CA LEU A 35 -8.73 -4.34 6.59
C LEU A 35 -8.54 -3.88 8.03
N ASP A 36 -9.30 -4.42 8.98
CA ASP A 36 -9.10 -4.14 10.40
C ASP A 36 -7.67 -4.44 10.81
N ARG A 37 -7.11 -5.58 10.41
CA ARG A 37 -5.73 -5.96 10.76
C ARG A 37 -4.66 -5.11 10.09
N ILE A 38 -4.92 -4.63 8.88
CA ILE A 38 -3.96 -3.79 8.14
C ILE A 38 -4.03 -2.36 8.65
N VAL A 39 -5.22 -1.79 8.77
CA VAL A 39 -5.42 -0.39 9.13
C VAL A 39 -5.13 -0.14 10.61
N HIS A 40 -5.39 -1.13 11.48
CA HIS A 40 -5.06 -1.04 12.88
C HIS A 40 -3.54 -0.89 13.07
N ASN A 41 -3.13 0.22 13.69
CA ASN A 41 -1.73 0.57 13.95
C ASN A 41 -0.84 0.82 12.70
N THR A 42 -1.43 1.19 11.55
CA THR A 42 -0.66 1.53 10.35
C THR A 42 -0.19 2.98 10.34
N ILE A 43 1.06 3.18 9.88
CA ILE A 43 1.61 4.47 9.49
C ILE A 43 1.44 4.64 7.98
N TRP A 44 0.76 5.71 7.57
CA TRP A 44 0.54 6.03 6.16
C TRP A 44 1.70 6.86 5.61
N ILE A 45 2.23 6.44 4.45
CA ILE A 45 3.26 7.16 3.71
C ILE A 45 2.73 7.38 2.29
N ASP A 46 2.54 8.64 1.92
CA ASP A 46 2.19 9.02 0.56
C ASP A 46 3.48 9.31 -0.24
N THR A 47 3.68 8.57 -1.33
CA THR A 47 4.85 8.72 -2.20
C THR A 47 4.73 9.87 -3.20
N GLY A 48 3.56 10.52 -3.27
CA GLY A 48 3.27 11.61 -4.20
C GLY A 48 3.22 11.15 -5.66
N GLU A 49 3.28 12.12 -6.57
CA GLU A 49 3.10 11.90 -8.02
C GLU A 49 4.41 11.70 -8.79
N TYR A 50 5.53 11.67 -8.08
CA TYR A 50 6.83 11.72 -8.72
C TYR A 50 7.20 10.39 -9.41
N ASN A 51 7.28 10.41 -10.74
CA ASN A 51 7.60 9.23 -11.52
C ASN A 51 9.13 9.01 -11.62
N MET A 52 9.64 8.05 -10.84
CA MET A 52 11.06 7.73 -10.82
C MET A 52 11.60 7.18 -12.16
N ARG A 53 10.76 6.51 -12.97
CA ARG A 53 11.17 5.98 -14.30
C ARG A 53 11.36 7.12 -15.29
N GLN A 54 10.45 8.11 -15.31
CA GLN A 54 10.58 9.30 -16.14
C GLN A 54 11.83 10.10 -15.76
N ARG A 55 12.07 10.32 -14.46
CA ARG A 55 13.28 11.00 -13.98
C ARG A 55 14.54 10.30 -14.51
N HIS A 56 14.62 8.98 -14.33
CA HIS A 56 15.80 8.22 -14.73
C HIS A 56 16.04 8.30 -16.24
N GLY A 57 14.97 8.26 -17.04
CA GLY A 57 15.04 8.47 -18.48
C GLY A 57 15.56 9.87 -18.85
N GLN A 58 15.06 10.93 -18.19
CA GLN A 58 15.54 12.30 -18.42
C GLN A 58 17.03 12.45 -18.07
N THR A 59 17.46 11.91 -16.92
CA THR A 59 18.87 11.96 -16.51
C THR A 59 19.83 11.26 -17.49
N MET A 60 19.36 10.25 -18.24
CA MET A 60 20.18 9.62 -19.29
C MET A 60 20.25 10.43 -20.59
N LEU A 61 19.28 11.32 -20.84
CA LEU A 61 19.27 12.20 -22.02
C LEU A 61 20.08 13.48 -21.77
N ASP A 62 20.22 13.88 -20.52
CA ASP A 62 20.95 15.08 -20.09
C ASP A 62 22.47 14.85 -19.96
N ASN A 63 22.96 13.63 -20.19
CA ASN A 63 24.37 13.21 -20.18
C ASN A 63 24.87 12.93 -21.60
#